data_AF-A0A1S9PC66-F1
#
_entry.id   AF-A0A1S9PC66-F1
#
_cell.length_a   1.000
_cell.length_b   1.000
_cell.length_c   1.000
_cell.angle_alpha   90.00
_cell.angle_beta   90.00
_cell.angle_gamma   90.00
#
_symmetry.space_group_name_H-M   'P 1'
#
loop_
_entity.id
_entity.type
_entity.pdbx_description
1 polymer ?
#
loop_
_entity_poly.entity_id
_entity_poly.type
_entity_poly.pdbx_seq_one_letter_code
_entity_poly.pdbx_strand_id
1 'polypeptide(L)'
;MNVKLILQLSLFGLIMAFGTISLIPEPIEPFFWVVIFIFSAVVIAKACPAKHFWHGFLLSLFNSVWITLVHVYFYDKYLPHHPNMSGFEIGTHPRVMMILMAPLFGIIFGLIQGAFAYIASKLFKPNPVY
;
A
#
# COMPACT_ATOMS: atom_id res chain seq x y z
N MET A 1 -17.22 -9.43 1.90
CA MET A 1 -15.95 -8.75 1.60
C MET A 1 -16.24 -7.84 0.43
N ASN A 2 -16.03 -6.54 0.56
CA ASN A 2 -16.29 -5.58 -0.51
C ASN A 2 -15.03 -5.43 -1.39
N VAL A 3 -14.84 -6.37 -2.32
CA VAL A 3 -13.67 -6.39 -3.21
C VAL A 3 -13.63 -5.16 -4.12
N LYS A 4 -14.80 -4.66 -4.55
CA LYS A 4 -14.89 -3.41 -5.33
C LYS A 4 -14.26 -2.24 -4.59
N LEU A 5 -14.56 -2.08 -3.30
CA LEU A 5 -13.96 -1.03 -2.47
C LEU A 5 -12.44 -1.21 -2.35
N ILE A 6 -11.97 -2.44 -2.13
CA ILE A 6 -10.54 -2.75 -2.04
C ILE A 6 -9.81 -2.36 -3.33
N LEU A 7 -10.37 -2.72 -4.49
CA LEU A 7 -9.80 -2.37 -5.79
C LEU A 7 -9.82 -0.86 -6.04
N GLN A 8 -10.88 -0.14 -5.64
CA GLN A 8 -10.94 1.31 -5.77
C GLN A 8 -9.90 2.01 -4.89
N LEU A 9 -9.76 1.58 -3.63
CA LEU A 9 -8.77 2.13 -2.72
C LEU A 9 -7.33 1.76 -3.12
N SER A 10 -7.12 0.62 -3.76
CA SER A 10 -5.78 0.22 -4.21
C SER A 10 -5.23 1.07 -5.34
N LEU A 11 -6.11 1.82 -6.05
CA LEU A 11 -5.68 2.80 -7.04
C LEU A 11 -4.85 3.92 -6.43
N PHE A 12 -5.04 4.27 -5.15
CA PHE A 12 -4.15 5.22 -4.48
C PHE A 12 -2.73 4.68 -4.35
N GLY A 13 -2.58 3.38 -4.08
CA GLY A 13 -1.27 2.73 -4.07
C GLY A 13 -0.62 2.71 -5.44
N LEU A 14 -1.41 2.48 -6.50
CA LEU A 14 -0.94 2.53 -7.88
C LEU A 14 -0.48 3.95 -8.28
N ILE A 15 -1.29 4.98 -7.96
CA ILE A 15 -0.93 6.39 -8.21
C ILE A 15 0.36 6.74 -7.46
N MET A 16 0.48 6.33 -6.20
CA MET A 16 1.71 6.51 -5.43
C MET A 16 2.90 5.84 -6.09
N ALA A 17 2.78 4.59 -6.54
CA ALA A 17 3.87 3.89 -7.20
C ALA A 17 4.40 4.65 -8.43
N PHE A 18 3.52 5.29 -9.21
CA PHE A 18 3.93 6.18 -10.30
C PHE A 18 4.51 7.53 -9.80
N GLY A 19 4.04 8.04 -8.67
CA GLY A 19 4.62 9.22 -8.03
C GLY A 19 6.08 8.97 -7.60
N THR A 20 6.36 7.82 -7.01
CA THR A 20 7.69 7.46 -6.47
C THR A 20 8.75 7.23 -7.55
N ILE A 21 8.36 6.95 -8.80
CA ILE A 21 9.35 6.79 -9.90
C ILE A 21 9.88 8.13 -10.45
N SER A 22 9.33 9.28 -10.03
CA SER A 22 9.70 10.57 -10.65
C SER A 22 9.51 11.83 -9.81
N LEU A 23 8.46 11.90 -8.99
CA LEU A 23 8.06 13.13 -8.29
C LEU A 23 8.32 13.08 -6.78
N ILE A 24 8.23 11.89 -6.19
CA ILE A 24 8.27 11.70 -4.74
C ILE A 24 9.58 11.01 -4.36
N PRO A 25 10.54 11.73 -3.76
CA PRO A 25 11.80 11.13 -3.29
C PRO A 25 11.60 10.33 -2.00
N GLU A 26 12.50 9.38 -1.77
CA GLU A 26 12.49 8.42 -0.65
C GLU A 26 12.16 9.02 0.75
N PRO A 27 12.71 10.17 1.19
CA PRO A 27 12.51 10.65 2.57
C PRO A 27 11.07 11.10 2.87
N ILE A 28 10.29 11.48 1.85
CA ILE A 28 8.95 12.03 2.05
C ILE A 28 7.84 11.00 1.80
N GLU A 29 8.16 9.85 1.19
CA GLU A 29 7.18 8.80 0.90
C GLU A 29 6.39 8.32 2.12
N PRO A 30 7.00 8.11 3.30
CA PRO A 30 6.27 7.61 4.46
C PRO A 30 5.11 8.53 4.86
N PHE A 31 5.25 9.84 4.66
CA PHE A 31 4.19 10.80 4.98
C PHE A 31 2.96 10.61 4.09
N PHE A 32 3.16 10.43 2.78
CA PHE A 32 2.07 10.15 1.84
C PHE A 32 1.41 8.81 2.13
N TRP A 33 2.20 7.78 2.45
CA TRP A 33 1.67 6.47 2.83
C TRP A 33 0.79 6.55 4.08
N VAL A 34 1.22 7.27 5.12
CA VAL A 34 0.43 7.47 6.34
C VAL A 34 -0.91 8.14 6.02
N VAL A 35 -0.92 9.19 5.19
CA VAL A 35 -2.14 9.87 4.78
C VAL A 35 -3.09 8.91 4.04
N ILE A 36 -2.58 8.11 3.10
CA ILE A 36 -3.37 7.12 2.35
C ILE A 36 -3.89 6.02 3.27
N PHE A 37 -3.08 5.57 4.23
CA PHE A 37 -3.43 4.52 5.18
C PHE A 37 -4.59 4.97 6.07
N ILE A 38 -4.48 6.17 6.65
CA ILE A 38 -5.53 6.79 7.47
C ILE A 38 -6.80 7.00 6.65
N PHE A 39 -6.69 7.62 5.47
CA PHE A 39 -7.83 7.86 4.58
C PHE A 39 -8.56 6.56 4.25
N SER A 40 -7.81 5.56 3.78
CA SER A 40 -8.37 4.25 3.42
C SER A 40 -9.00 3.55 4.61
N ALA A 41 -8.39 3.63 5.80
CA ALA A 41 -8.93 3.07 7.03
C ALA A 41 -10.27 3.69 7.42
N VAL A 42 -10.39 5.03 7.32
CA VAL A 42 -11.64 5.76 7.60
C VAL A 42 -12.72 5.39 6.58
N VAL A 43 -12.38 5.32 5.29
CA VAL A 43 -13.34 4.92 4.24
C VAL A 43 -13.81 3.48 4.48
N ILE A 44 -12.91 2.55 4.79
CA ILE A 44 -13.26 1.17 5.12
C ILE A 44 -14.19 1.12 6.34
N ALA A 45 -13.88 1.86 7.41
CA ALA A 45 -14.69 1.92 8.63
C ALA A 45 -16.12 2.43 8.38
N LYS A 46 -16.30 3.39 7.47
CA LYS A 46 -17.61 3.97 7.16
C LYS A 46 -18.41 3.15 6.15
N ALA A 47 -17.73 2.51 5.19
CA ALA A 47 -18.37 1.84 4.05
C ALA A 47 -18.59 0.34 4.25
N CYS A 48 -17.90 -0.29 5.21
CA CYS A 48 -18.04 -1.72 5.48
C CYS A 48 -18.77 -1.95 6.81
N PRO A 49 -19.76 -2.86 6.87
CA PRO A 49 -20.45 -3.17 8.13
C PRO A 49 -19.64 -4.13 9.02
N ALA A 50 -18.68 -4.87 8.47
CA ALA A 50 -17.89 -5.87 9.18
C ALA A 50 -16.55 -6.16 8.48
N LYS A 51 -15.69 -6.95 9.16
CA LYS A 51 -14.40 -7.44 8.65
C LYS A 51 -13.42 -6.32 8.26
N HIS A 52 -13.41 -5.20 8.98
CA HIS A 52 -12.56 -4.02 8.69
C HIS A 52 -11.07 -4.36 8.56
N PHE A 53 -10.55 -5.18 9.50
CA PHE A 53 -9.17 -5.65 9.46
C PHE A 53 -8.82 -6.32 8.14
N TRP A 54 -9.66 -7.25 7.68
CA TRP A 54 -9.41 -7.97 6.45
C TRP A 54 -9.48 -7.10 5.20
N HIS A 55 -10.33 -6.06 5.18
CA HIS A 55 -10.33 -5.10 4.07
C HIS A 55 -9.02 -4.31 4.01
N GLY A 56 -8.52 -3.84 5.17
CA GLY A 56 -7.24 -3.14 5.25
C GLY A 56 -6.05 -4.03 4.88
N PHE A 57 -6.05 -5.27 5.38
CA PHE A 57 -5.02 -6.26 5.08
C PHE A 57 -4.95 -6.59 3.59
N LEU A 58 -6.09 -6.94 2.98
CA LEU A 58 -6.15 -7.27 1.55
C LEU A 58 -5.83 -6.05 0.68
N LEU A 59 -6.27 -4.85 1.07
CA LEU A 59 -5.91 -3.61 0.38
C LEU A 59 -4.39 -3.44 0.28
N SER A 60 -3.67 -3.66 1.38
CA SER A 60 -2.20 -3.54 1.34
C SER A 60 -1.53 -4.64 0.50
N LEU A 61 -2.07 -5.85 0.48
CA LEU A 61 -1.58 -6.92 -0.41
C LEU A 61 -1.79 -6.60 -1.88
N PHE A 62 -2.94 -6.02 -2.26
CA PHE A 62 -3.13 -5.54 -3.62
C PHE A 62 -2.19 -4.38 -3.96
N ASN A 63 -1.99 -3.47 -3.01
CA ASN A 63 -1.03 -2.37 -3.19
C ASN A 63 0.40 -2.88 -3.38
N SER A 64 0.84 -3.90 -2.62
CA SER A 64 2.20 -4.43 -2.78
C SER A 64 2.41 -5.00 -4.19
N VAL A 65 1.39 -5.63 -4.78
CA VAL A 65 1.44 -6.07 -6.18
C VAL A 65 1.58 -4.88 -7.13
N TRP A 66 0.75 -3.85 -6.99
CA TRP A 66 0.83 -2.66 -7.86
C TRP A 66 2.17 -1.95 -7.77
N ILE A 67 2.64 -1.69 -6.55
CA ILE A 67 3.89 -0.99 -6.29
C ILE A 67 5.06 -1.78 -6.89
N THR A 68 5.11 -3.08 -6.63
CA THR A 68 6.20 -3.93 -7.12
C THR A 68 6.20 -4.01 -8.63
N LEU A 69 5.05 -4.18 -9.28
CA LEU A 69 4.98 -4.23 -10.75
C LEU A 69 5.48 -2.93 -11.37
N VAL A 70 5.05 -1.78 -10.85
CA VAL A 70 5.49 -0.46 -11.35
C VAL A 70 6.98 -0.27 -11.11
N HIS A 71 7.48 -0.50 -9.90
CA HIS A 71 8.88 -0.27 -9.58
C HIS A 71 9.83 -1.25 -10.29
N VAL A 72 9.44 -2.50 -10.49
CA VAL A 72 10.22 -3.49 -11.25
C VAL A 72 10.25 -3.12 -12.73
N TYR A 73 9.12 -2.71 -13.31
CA TYR A 73 9.05 -2.33 -14.72
C TYR A 73 9.82 -1.02 -14.99
N PHE A 74 9.68 -0.02 -14.12
CA PHE A 74 10.33 1.28 -14.24
C PHE A 74 11.60 1.41 -13.37
N TYR A 75 12.29 0.30 -13.10
CA TYR A 75 13.42 0.25 -12.19
C TYR A 75 14.48 1.33 -12.46
N ASP A 76 14.82 1.56 -13.72
CA ASP A 76 15.87 2.49 -14.11
C ASP A 76 15.50 3.97 -13.82
N LYS A 77 14.20 4.26 -13.71
CA LYS A 77 13.68 5.58 -13.29
C LYS A 77 13.45 5.66 -11.78
N TYR A 78 13.13 4.53 -11.16
CA TYR A 78 12.93 4.40 -9.72
C TYR A 78 14.25 4.57 -8.96
N LEU A 79 15.31 3.87 -9.37
CA LEU A 79 16.57 3.80 -8.61
C LEU A 79 17.22 5.17 -8.32
N PRO A 80 17.27 6.15 -9.24
CA PRO A 80 17.81 7.48 -8.94
C PRO A 80 17.08 8.22 -7.80
N HIS A 81 15.82 7.89 -7.54
CA HIS A 81 15.00 8.48 -6.47
C HIS A 81 15.08 7.68 -5.16
N HIS A 82 15.64 6.46 -5.22
CA HIS A 82 15.74 5.48 -4.13
C HIS A 82 17.11 4.79 -4.11
N PRO A 83 18.21 5.55 -3.93
CA PRO A 83 19.56 5.01 -4.02
C PRO A 83 19.85 3.95 -2.96
N ASN A 84 19.17 3.97 -1.81
CA ASN A 84 19.35 2.96 -0.76
C ASN A 84 18.97 1.55 -1.21
N MET A 85 18.18 1.42 -2.28
CA MET A 85 17.81 0.12 -2.86
C MET A 85 18.99 -0.56 -3.58
N SER A 86 20.05 0.18 -3.97
CA SER A 86 21.24 -0.42 -4.60
C SER A 86 22.11 -1.20 -3.60
N GLY A 87 21.95 -0.97 -2.29
CA GLY A 87 22.69 -1.70 -1.25
C GLY A 87 22.10 -3.08 -0.93
N PHE A 88 20.89 -3.37 -1.39
CA PHE A 88 20.16 -4.61 -1.14
C PHE A 88 20.15 -5.50 -2.39
N GLU A 89 21.32 -6.00 -2.80
CA GLU A 89 21.42 -6.99 -3.87
C GLU A 89 21.42 -8.41 -3.27
N ILE A 90 20.32 -9.14 -3.47
CA ILE A 90 20.28 -10.59 -3.26
C ILE A 90 20.21 -11.24 -4.66
N GLY A 91 21.28 -11.93 -5.04
CA GLY A 91 21.41 -12.57 -6.36
C GLY A 91 22.07 -11.66 -7.41
N THR A 92 21.82 -11.95 -8.69
CA THR A 92 22.50 -11.28 -9.82
C THR A 92 21.75 -10.08 -10.40
N HIS A 93 20.51 -9.81 -9.97
CA HIS A 93 19.69 -8.75 -10.54
C HIS A 93 18.81 -8.05 -9.48
N PRO A 94 18.91 -6.72 -9.29
CA PRO A 94 18.26 -6.00 -8.18
C PRO A 94 16.72 -6.10 -8.16
N ARG A 95 16.10 -6.24 -9.35
CA ARG A 95 14.64 -6.49 -9.49
C ARG A 95 14.16 -7.78 -8.81
N VAL A 96 15.02 -8.80 -8.65
CA VAL A 96 14.65 -10.06 -7.97
C VAL A 96 14.36 -9.80 -6.49
N MET A 97 15.21 -9.00 -5.84
CA MET A 97 15.01 -8.62 -4.44
C MET A 97 13.68 -7.90 -4.24
N MET A 98 13.31 -6.98 -5.14
CA MET A 98 12.03 -6.26 -5.08
C MET A 98 10.84 -7.22 -5.14
N ILE A 99 10.87 -8.21 -6.03
CA ILE A 99 9.81 -9.22 -6.15
C ILE A 99 9.74 -10.10 -4.89
N LEU A 100 10.88 -10.51 -4.33
CA LEU A 100 10.92 -11.35 -3.13
C LEU A 100 10.48 -10.60 -1.86
N MET A 101 10.80 -9.31 -1.78
CA MET A 101 10.40 -8.46 -0.65
C MET A 101 8.93 -8.04 -0.72
N ALA A 102 8.32 -8.07 -1.91
CA ALA A 102 6.94 -7.65 -2.10
C ALA A 102 5.90 -8.41 -1.25
N PRO A 103 5.91 -9.76 -1.18
CA PRO A 103 5.03 -10.48 -0.27
C PRO A 103 5.26 -10.12 1.20
N LEU A 104 6.52 -9.96 1.61
CA LEU A 104 6.88 -9.63 2.98
C LEU A 104 6.34 -8.24 3.38
N PHE A 105 6.61 -7.23 2.55
CA PHE A 105 6.06 -5.89 2.75
C PHE A 105 4.54 -5.88 2.67
N GLY A 106 3.95 -6.61 1.72
CA GLY A 106 2.49 -6.74 1.60
C GLY A 106 1.85 -7.30 2.88
N ILE A 107 2.46 -8.30 3.51
CA ILE A 107 1.99 -8.86 4.78
C ILE A 107 2.18 -7.87 5.92
N ILE A 108 3.38 -7.31 6.10
CA ILE A 108 3.68 -6.39 7.21
C ILE A 108 2.80 -5.14 7.14
N PHE A 109 2.78 -4.46 6.00
CA PHE A 109 1.93 -3.30 5.80
C PHE A 109 0.44 -3.67 5.79
N GLY A 110 0.08 -4.89 5.38
CA GLY A 110 -1.27 -5.42 5.51
C GLY A 110 -1.71 -5.53 6.97
N LEU A 111 -0.84 -6.03 7.86
CA LEU A 111 -1.15 -6.09 9.28
C LEU A 111 -1.35 -4.68 9.86
N ILE A 112 -0.48 -3.74 9.49
CA ILE A 112 -0.57 -2.33 9.92
C ILE A 112 -1.88 -1.69 9.42
N GLN A 113 -2.16 -1.79 8.12
CA GLN A 113 -3.35 -1.21 7.50
C GLN A 113 -4.63 -1.87 7.98
N GLY A 114 -4.60 -3.18 8.21
CA GLY A 114 -5.68 -3.91 8.86
C GLY A 114 -5.96 -3.40 10.27
N ALA A 115 -4.90 -3.18 11.07
CA ALA A 115 -5.03 -2.60 12.41
C ALA A 115 -5.63 -1.18 12.36
N PHE A 116 -5.17 -0.34 11.42
CA PHE A 116 -5.71 1.01 11.23
C PHE A 116 -7.19 0.98 10.89
N ALA A 117 -7.60 0.12 9.94
CA ALA A 117 -9.01 -0.04 9.57
C ALA A 117 -9.86 -0.57 10.73
N TYR A 118 -9.31 -1.49 11.54
CA TYR A 118 -9.99 -1.98 12.74
C TYR A 118 -10.18 -0.87 13.79
N ILE A 119 -9.12 -0.12 14.12
CA ILE A 119 -9.17 0.99 15.08
C ILE A 119 -10.15 2.06 14.58
N ALA A 120 -10.07 2.45 13.31
CA ALA A 120 -10.99 3.40 12.70
C ALA A 120 -12.45 2.94 12.83
N SER A 121 -12.74 1.65 12.68
CA SER A 121 -14.10 1.13 12.87
C SER A 121 -14.65 1.22 14.30
N LYS A 122 -13.78 1.41 15.29
CA LYS A 122 -14.17 1.66 16.68
C LYS A 122 -14.39 3.15 16.96
N LEU A 123 -13.69 4.01 16.25
CA LEU A 123 -13.78 5.47 16.40
C LEU A 123 -14.92 6.08 15.57
N PHE A 124 -15.20 5.50 14.40
CA PHE A 124 -16.24 6.00 13.49
C PHE A 124 -17.42 5.04 13.44
N LYS A 125 -18.64 5.59 13.57
CA LYS A 125 -19.86 4.81 13.37
C LYS A 125 -20.04 4.52 11.86
N PRO A 126 -20.44 3.30 11.46
CA PRO A 126 -20.81 3.01 10.09
C PRO A 126 -21.93 3.95 9.62
N ASN A 127 -21.93 4.33 8.34
CA ASN A 127 -23.06 5.08 7.81
C ASN A 127 -24.32 4.20 7.88
N PRO A 128 -25.47 4.74 8.34
CA PRO A 128 -26.73 4.01 8.27
C PRO A 128 -27.03 3.67 6.81
N VAL A 129 -27.21 2.39 6.52
CA VAL A 129 -27.72 1.91 5.24
C VAL A 129 -29.23 2.14 5.30
N TYR A 130 -29.70 3.21 4.65
CA TYR A 130 -31.14 3.45 4.40
C TYR A 130 -31.60 2.64 3.19
#